data_AF-A0A397JPH3-F1
#
_entry.id   AF-A0A397JPH3-F1
#
_cell.length_a   1.000
_cell.length_b   1.000
_cell.length_c   1.000
_cell.angle_alpha   90.00
_cell.angle_beta   90.00
_cell.angle_gamma   90.00
#
_symmetry.space_group_name_H-M   'P 1'
#
loop_
_entity.id
_entity.type
_entity.pdbx_description
1 polymer ?
#
loop_
_entity_poly.entity_id
_entity_poly.type
_entity_poly.pdbx_seq_one_letter_code
_entity_poly.pdbx_strand_id
1 'polypeptide(L)'
;MLVYHIKEKLKQNSRHVGNVSVTISGIESQFFGVFKGYIHNYFPKSGTYKCIFKGADAYSTLAHILKDENWGVKYFLQHQKTFVLLNSNNQDSLQESYLNKENQEPDPLQELDPLQELDPLQEPDQLNIQKSRNSLKKKIYRPKPVQIIIGWKKKIKSDVYNITSSAGFIFINFIVSRTKVYNSVYVDIE
;
A
#
# COMPACT_ATOMS: atom_id res chain seq x y z
N MET A 1 -8.97 15.51 -12.63
CA MET A 1 -10.02 14.47 -12.43
C MET A 1 -9.46 13.19 -11.80
N LEU A 2 -8.47 12.52 -12.40
CA LEU A 2 -7.82 11.33 -11.80
C LEU A 2 -7.20 11.58 -10.41
N VAL A 3 -6.46 12.69 -10.25
CA VAL A 3 -5.83 13.08 -8.98
C VAL A 3 -6.85 13.19 -7.84
N TYR A 4 -8.03 13.74 -8.12
CA TYR A 4 -9.09 13.86 -7.12
C TYR A 4 -9.50 12.49 -6.56
N HIS A 5 -9.75 11.52 -7.44
CA HIS A 5 -10.14 10.18 -7.03
C HIS A 5 -9.02 9.41 -6.31
N ILE A 6 -7.75 9.69 -6.63
CA ILE A 6 -6.61 9.17 -5.87
C ILE A 6 -6.61 9.78 -4.46
N LYS A 7 -6.66 11.11 -4.35
CA LYS A 7 -6.67 11.86 -3.08
C LYS A 7 -7.91 11.56 -2.20
N GLU A 8 -9.02 11.15 -2.80
CA GLU A 8 -10.21 10.69 -2.09
C GLU A 8 -9.95 9.40 -1.29
N LYS A 9 -9.08 8.52 -1.79
CA LYS A 9 -8.67 7.29 -1.09
C LYS A 9 -7.54 7.50 -0.10
N LEU A 10 -6.81 8.61 -0.19
CA LEU A 10 -5.86 9.02 0.83
C LEU A 10 -6.66 9.52 2.05
N LYS A 11 -6.93 8.63 3.01
CA LYS A 11 -7.68 8.92 4.24
C LYS A 11 -6.75 8.85 5.45
N GLN A 12 -7.11 9.54 6.53
CA GLN A 12 -6.30 9.60 7.74
C GLN A 12 -6.29 8.28 8.53
N ASN A 13 -7.40 7.54 8.51
CA ASN A 13 -7.59 6.33 9.30
C ASN A 13 -6.64 5.19 8.84
N SER A 14 -5.98 4.53 9.80
CA SER A 14 -5.04 3.43 9.56
C SER A 14 -5.66 2.25 8.83
N ARG A 15 -6.98 2.04 8.96
CA ARG A 15 -7.73 1.02 8.20
C ARG A 15 -7.67 1.19 6.68
N HIS A 16 -7.17 2.33 6.18
CA HIS A 16 -7.02 2.62 4.76
C HIS A 16 -5.57 2.54 4.25
N VAL A 17 -4.63 2.05 5.07
CA VAL A 17 -3.27 1.71 4.65
C VAL A 17 -3.28 0.37 3.91
N GLY A 18 -2.45 0.23 2.89
CA GLY A 18 -2.33 -0.99 2.09
C GLY A 18 -2.87 -0.86 0.66
N ASN A 19 -3.22 -1.99 0.04
CA ASN A 19 -3.64 -2.04 -1.35
C ASN A 19 -5.01 -1.36 -1.54
N VAL A 20 -5.07 -0.41 -2.46
CA VAL A 20 -6.26 0.34 -2.82
C VAL A 20 -6.52 0.23 -4.32
N SER A 21 -7.78 0.01 -4.67
CA SER A 21 -8.28 0.05 -6.05
C SER A 21 -9.32 1.14 -6.19
N VAL A 22 -9.24 1.91 -7.27
CA VAL A 22 -10.18 2.95 -7.64
C VAL A 22 -10.70 2.67 -9.03
N THR A 23 -12.01 2.81 -9.24
CA THR A 23 -12.66 2.63 -10.54
C THR A 23 -13.46 3.88 -10.86
N ILE A 24 -13.26 4.43 -12.07
CA ILE A 24 -13.86 5.69 -12.51
C ILE A 24 -14.42 5.48 -13.91
N SER A 25 -15.62 5.99 -14.18
CA SER A 25 -16.16 5.99 -15.55
C SER A 25 -15.25 6.83 -16.46
N GLY A 26 -14.91 6.32 -17.65
CA GLY A 26 -14.03 7.02 -18.56
C GLY A 26 -14.04 6.42 -19.95
N ILE A 27 -13.93 7.28 -20.95
CA ILE A 27 -13.86 6.86 -22.36
C ILE A 27 -12.43 6.52 -22.76
N GLU A 28 -12.30 5.62 -23.73
CA GLU A 28 -11.00 5.13 -24.21
C GLU A 28 -10.11 6.27 -24.74
N SER A 29 -10.68 7.19 -25.52
CA SER A 29 -9.93 8.31 -26.11
C SER A 29 -9.31 9.24 -25.07
N GLN A 30 -10.01 9.52 -23.96
CA GLN A 30 -9.46 10.30 -22.85
C GLN A 30 -8.30 9.59 -22.17
N PHE A 31 -8.42 8.27 -21.97
CA PHE A 31 -7.33 7.48 -21.42
C PHE A 31 -6.12 7.49 -22.36
N PHE A 32 -6.32 7.27 -23.66
CA PHE A 32 -5.25 7.28 -24.65
C PHE A 32 -4.59 8.65 -24.77
N GLY A 33 -5.36 9.74 -24.77
CA GLY A 33 -4.81 11.10 -24.87
C GLY A 33 -3.78 11.42 -23.79
N VAL A 34 -3.89 10.79 -22.62
CA VAL A 34 -2.98 10.99 -21.48
C VAL A 34 -1.92 9.90 -21.40
N PHE A 35 -2.30 8.63 -21.60
CA PHE A 35 -1.46 7.49 -21.25
C PHE A 35 -0.88 6.72 -22.45
N LYS A 36 -1.16 7.08 -23.70
CA LYS A 36 -0.73 6.33 -24.90
C LYS A 36 0.76 5.98 -24.91
N GLY A 37 1.63 6.92 -24.51
CA GLY A 37 3.09 6.70 -24.44
C GLY A 37 3.56 5.82 -23.28
N TYR A 38 2.67 5.46 -22.37
CA TYR A 38 2.95 4.73 -21.13
C TYR A 38 2.21 3.38 -21.05
N ILE A 39 1.57 2.94 -22.13
CA ILE A 39 0.89 1.64 -22.17
C ILE A 39 1.95 0.55 -22.25
N HIS A 40 1.97 -0.33 -21.24
CA HIS A 40 2.88 -1.46 -21.16
C HIS A 40 2.24 -2.73 -21.74
N ASN A 41 0.95 -2.92 -21.46
CA ASN A 41 0.24 -4.12 -21.86
C ASN A 41 -1.10 -3.76 -22.48
N TYR A 42 -1.45 -4.49 -23.54
CA TYR A 42 -2.79 -4.52 -24.10
C TYR A 42 -3.30 -5.96 -24.13
N PHE A 43 -4.55 -6.16 -23.71
CA PHE A 43 -5.24 -7.44 -23.72
C PHE A 43 -6.42 -7.34 -24.69
N PRO A 44 -6.28 -7.79 -25.96
CA PRO A 44 -7.31 -7.65 -26.98
C PRO A 44 -8.62 -8.35 -26.59
N LYS A 45 -8.52 -9.56 -26.03
CA LYS A 45 -9.68 -10.38 -25.62
C LYS A 45 -10.58 -9.69 -24.60
N SER A 46 -10.01 -8.87 -23.71
CA SER A 46 -10.75 -8.16 -22.67
C SER A 46 -10.86 -6.65 -22.90
N GLY A 47 -10.36 -6.14 -24.04
CA GLY A 47 -10.26 -4.72 -24.34
C GLY A 47 -9.63 -3.92 -23.20
N THR A 48 -8.51 -4.40 -22.63
CA THR A 48 -7.89 -3.81 -21.44
C THR A 48 -6.50 -3.29 -21.74
N TYR A 49 -6.23 -2.03 -21.38
CA TYR A 49 -4.91 -1.43 -21.40
C TYR A 49 -4.37 -1.30 -19.98
N LYS A 50 -3.05 -1.47 -19.81
CA LYS A 50 -2.37 -1.26 -18.53
C LYS A 50 -1.10 -0.44 -18.72
N CYS A 51 -0.97 0.57 -17.89
CA CYS A 51 0.26 1.31 -17.64
C CYS A 51 0.77 0.91 -16.26
N ILE A 52 2.05 0.55 -16.17
CA ILE A 52 2.67 0.07 -14.93
C ILE A 52 3.82 1.01 -14.60
N PHE A 53 3.66 1.80 -13.55
CA PHE A 53 4.71 2.72 -13.10
C PHE A 53 5.40 2.12 -11.87
N LYS A 54 6.72 1.92 -11.98
CA LYS A 54 7.57 1.32 -10.95
C LYS A 54 8.96 1.96 -10.97
N GLY A 55 9.69 1.87 -9.87
CA GLY A 55 11.02 2.45 -9.72
C GLY A 55 11.03 3.92 -9.28
N ALA A 56 12.22 4.50 -9.18
CA ALA A 56 12.46 5.84 -8.62
C ALA A 56 11.74 6.95 -9.40
N ASP A 57 11.70 6.84 -10.74
CA ASP A 57 11.12 7.87 -11.62
C ASP A 57 9.60 7.75 -11.77
N ALA A 58 8.97 6.75 -11.15
CA ALA A 58 7.54 6.53 -11.29
C ALA A 58 6.72 7.69 -10.73
N TYR A 59 7.15 8.27 -9.60
CA TYR A 59 6.45 9.38 -8.98
C TYR A 59 6.53 10.66 -9.81
N SER A 60 7.73 11.01 -10.29
CA SER A 60 7.99 12.21 -11.10
C SER A 60 7.31 12.11 -12.47
N THR A 61 7.35 10.95 -13.10
CA THR A 61 6.64 10.68 -14.36
C THR A 61 5.13 10.89 -14.19
N LEU A 62 4.54 10.36 -13.11
CA LEU A 62 3.12 10.57 -12.83
C LEU A 62 2.78 12.01 -12.47
N ALA A 63 3.66 12.72 -11.76
CA ALA A 63 3.49 14.14 -11.50
C ALA A 63 3.41 14.95 -12.79
N HIS A 64 4.26 14.63 -13.78
CA HIS A 64 4.24 15.26 -15.09
C HIS A 64 2.97 14.93 -15.88
N ILE A 65 2.57 13.65 -15.94
CA ILE A 65 1.35 13.20 -16.65
C ILE A 65 0.09 13.82 -16.04
N LEU A 66 0.01 13.85 -14.70
CA LEU A 66 -1.15 14.33 -13.96
C LEU A 66 -1.15 15.86 -13.77
N LYS A 67 -0.05 16.53 -14.10
CA LYS A 67 0.18 17.97 -13.91
C LYS A 67 -0.04 18.42 -12.46
N ASP A 68 0.36 17.60 -11.51
CA ASP A 68 0.29 17.88 -10.05
C ASP A 68 1.47 17.20 -9.36
N GLU A 69 2.40 17.98 -8.80
CA GLU A 69 3.57 17.48 -8.08
C GLU A 69 3.20 16.70 -6.81
N ASN A 70 2.05 17.04 -6.21
CA ASN A 70 1.54 16.44 -4.99
C ASN A 70 0.35 15.51 -5.27
N TRP A 71 0.27 14.94 -6.47
CA TRP A 71 -0.86 14.10 -6.90
C TRP A 71 -1.14 12.93 -5.94
N GLY A 72 -0.08 12.38 -5.37
CA GLY A 72 -0.10 11.19 -4.53
C GLY A 72 0.07 11.45 -3.04
N VAL A 73 -0.06 12.70 -2.56
CA VAL A 73 0.11 13.04 -1.14
C VAL A 73 -1.11 13.82 -0.64
N LYS A 74 -1.53 13.52 0.59
CA LYS A 74 -2.52 14.31 1.32
C LYS A 74 -2.06 14.57 2.75
N TYR A 75 -2.11 15.84 3.13
CA TYR A 75 -1.75 16.32 4.45
C TYR A 75 -2.99 16.42 5.34
N PHE A 76 -2.81 16.10 6.61
CA PHE A 76 -3.81 16.21 7.65
C PHE A 76 -3.28 17.05 8.81
N LEU A 77 -4.20 17.53 9.63
CA LEU A 77 -3.88 18.15 10.91
C LEU A 77 -3.06 17.18 11.78
N GLN A 78 -2.29 17.72 12.72
CA GLN A 78 -1.38 16.97 13.61
C GLN A 78 -0.13 16.40 12.92
N HIS A 79 0.35 17.08 11.88
CA HIS A 79 1.56 16.68 11.15
C HIS A 79 1.51 15.23 10.65
N GLN A 80 0.39 14.82 10.06
CA GLN A 80 0.25 13.49 9.49
C GLN A 80 0.06 13.62 7.99
N LYS A 81 0.67 12.71 7.22
CA LYS A 81 0.41 12.61 5.78
C LYS A 81 0.13 11.17 5.39
N THR A 82 -0.80 11.00 4.45
CA THR A 82 -0.94 9.75 3.72
C THR A 82 -0.53 9.96 2.28
N PHE A 83 0.12 8.95 1.72
CA PHE A 83 0.74 9.05 0.42
C PHE A 83 0.68 7.72 -0.33
N VAL A 84 0.76 7.82 -1.65
CA VAL A 84 0.91 6.66 -2.53
C VAL A 84 2.33 6.13 -2.38
N LEU A 85 2.45 4.91 -1.89
CA LEU A 85 3.73 4.22 -1.77
C LEU A 85 4.20 3.82 -3.18
N LEU A 86 5.38 4.32 -3.54
CA LEU A 86 6.13 3.96 -4.74
C LEU A 86 7.56 3.63 -4.29
N ASN A 87 8.19 2.65 -4.94
CA ASN A 87 9.55 2.23 -4.60
C ASN A 87 10.55 3.35 -4.95
N SER A 88 10.71 4.31 -4.04
CA SER A 88 11.86 5.20 -4.05
C SER A 88 13.00 4.46 -3.37
N ASN A 89 14.16 4.39 -4.03
CA ASN A 89 15.37 3.68 -3.58
C ASN A 89 15.96 4.24 -2.26
N ASN A 90 15.23 5.09 -1.53
CA ASN A 90 15.65 5.78 -0.31
C ASN A 90 14.77 5.41 0.91
N GLN A 91 14.06 4.28 0.86
CA GLN A 91 13.20 3.80 1.95
C GLN A 91 13.53 2.35 2.35
N ASP A 92 14.80 1.94 2.23
CA ASP A 92 15.26 0.63 2.67
C ASP A 92 15.31 0.49 4.21
N SER A 93 15.24 1.59 4.98
CA SER A 93 15.28 1.55 6.45
C SER A 93 13.92 1.47 7.15
N LEU A 94 12.80 1.71 6.45
CA LEU A 94 11.48 1.69 7.09
C LEU A 94 10.74 0.36 6.96
N GLN A 95 10.97 -0.42 5.90
CA GLN A 95 10.24 -1.67 5.67
C GLN A 95 10.52 -2.74 6.74
N GLU A 96 11.74 -2.84 7.27
CA GLU A 96 12.07 -3.79 8.34
C GLU A 96 11.37 -3.48 9.67
N SER A 97 11.13 -2.19 9.95
CA SER A 97 10.48 -1.77 11.21
C SER A 97 8.98 -2.10 11.28
N TYR A 98 8.30 -2.19 10.13
CA TYR A 98 6.86 -2.48 10.08
C TYR A 98 6.54 -3.98 10.13
N LEU A 99 7.42 -4.85 9.63
CA LEU A 99 7.21 -6.30 9.69
C LEU A 99 7.48 -6.90 11.09
N ASN A 100 8.33 -6.25 11.89
CA ASN A 100 8.71 -6.75 13.21
C ASN A 100 7.69 -6.41 14.33
N LYS A 101 6.72 -5.53 14.08
CA LYS A 101 5.73 -5.10 15.10
C LYS A 101 4.50 -5.99 15.23
N GLU A 102 4.28 -6.96 14.34
CA GLU A 102 3.10 -7.85 14.39
C GLU A 102 3.30 -9.08 15.29
N ASN A 103 4.45 -9.22 15.96
CA ASN A 103 4.78 -10.38 16.83
C ASN A 103 4.93 -10.06 18.33
N GLN A 104 4.55 -8.86 18.80
CA GLN A 104 4.52 -8.55 20.23
C GLN A 104 3.24 -7.79 20.56
N GLU A 105 2.19 -8.54 20.89
CA GLU A 105 1.10 -8.03 21.71
C GLU A 105 1.52 -8.20 23.18
N PRO A 106 1.63 -7.12 23.99
CA PRO A 106 1.75 -7.27 25.43
C PRO A 106 0.35 -7.48 26.03
N ASP A 107 0.17 -8.64 26.65
CA ASP A 107 -0.96 -9.02 27.51
C ASP A 107 -1.06 -8.04 28.72
N PRO A 108 -2.20 -7.35 28.94
CA PRO A 108 -2.28 -6.34 29.99
C PRO A 108 -3.09 -6.84 31.21
N LEU A 109 -2.55 -7.78 32.00
CA LEU A 109 -3.00 -8.01 33.38
C LEU A 109 -1.91 -8.68 34.23
N GLN A 110 -0.98 -7.91 34.79
CA GLN A 110 -0.26 -8.28 36.01
C GLN A 110 -0.09 -7.04 36.89
N GLU A 111 -1.06 -6.81 37.78
CA GLU A 111 -0.80 -6.10 39.03
C GLU A 111 0.16 -6.97 39.86
N LEU A 112 1.34 -6.42 40.15
CA LEU A 112 2.28 -6.97 41.12
C LEU A 112 1.78 -6.60 42.52
N ASP A 113 1.36 -7.59 43.29
CA ASP A 113 1.21 -7.48 44.75
C ASP A 113 2.50 -8.02 45.40
N PRO A 114 3.24 -7.22 46.19
CA PRO A 114 4.46 -7.67 46.83
C PRO A 114 4.19 -8.10 48.27
N LEU A 115 4.28 -9.40 48.59
CA LEU A 115 4.77 -9.97 49.86
C LEU A 115 4.58 -11.50 49.91
N GLN A 116 5.53 -12.18 50.58
CA GLN A 116 5.53 -13.58 51.04
C GLN A 116 5.83 -14.66 49.98
N GLU A 117 6.69 -15.66 50.19
CA GLU A 117 7.73 -15.98 51.18
C GLU A 117 8.50 -17.17 50.56
N LEU A 118 9.80 -17.28 50.84
CA LEU A 118 10.65 -18.38 50.37
C LEU A 118 10.16 -19.73 50.91
N ASP A 119 10.15 -20.76 50.06
CA ASP A 119 10.42 -22.12 50.52
C ASP A 119 11.26 -22.90 49.49
N PRO A 120 12.41 -23.51 49.87
CA PRO A 120 13.30 -24.22 48.98
C PRO A 120 13.12 -25.75 49.12
N LEU A 121 12.73 -26.46 48.05
CA LEU A 121 13.04 -27.88 47.78
C LEU A 121 12.19 -28.41 46.60
N GLN A 122 12.81 -28.66 45.43
CA GLN A 122 12.59 -29.85 44.59
C GLN A 122 13.48 -29.83 43.33
N GLU A 123 14.14 -30.97 43.09
CA GLU A 123 15.11 -31.27 42.02
C GLU A 123 14.51 -31.28 40.59
N PRO A 124 15.35 -31.17 39.53
CA PRO A 124 14.90 -31.12 38.15
C PRO A 124 14.80 -32.53 37.53
N ASP A 125 13.59 -32.99 37.24
CA ASP A 125 13.38 -34.22 36.48
C ASP A 125 13.47 -33.98 34.97
N GLN A 126 14.42 -34.68 34.35
CA GLN A 126 14.70 -34.70 32.92
C GLN A 126 13.68 -35.58 32.17
N LEU A 127 12.66 -35.00 31.53
CA LEU A 127 11.98 -35.70 30.42
C LEU A 127 11.14 -34.75 29.53
N ASN A 128 11.73 -34.20 28.46
CA ASN A 128 11.02 -34.00 27.18
C ASN A 128 11.93 -33.54 26.03
N ILE A 129 12.87 -34.40 25.63
CA ILE A 129 13.53 -34.28 24.32
C ILE A 129 12.64 -35.01 23.31
N GLN A 130 11.56 -34.35 22.88
CA GLN A 130 10.86 -34.70 21.65
C GLN A 130 10.35 -33.42 20.97
N LYS A 131 11.27 -32.48 20.73
CA LYS A 131 11.02 -31.32 19.86
C LYS A 131 10.92 -31.79 18.41
N SER A 132 9.67 -32.03 18.02
CA SER A 132 9.08 -31.88 16.69
C SER A 132 10.02 -31.26 15.65
N ARG A 133 10.65 -32.11 14.83
CA ARG A 133 11.31 -31.70 13.57
C ARG A 133 10.27 -31.57 12.46
N ASN A 134 9.27 -30.70 12.66
CA ASN A 134 8.46 -30.20 11.56
C ASN A 134 9.06 -28.87 11.12
N SER A 135 10.13 -28.95 10.33
CA SER A 135 10.67 -27.80 9.60
C SER A 135 9.61 -27.29 8.62
N LEU A 136 8.81 -26.33 9.06
CA LEU A 136 8.03 -25.45 8.20
C LEU A 136 8.99 -24.84 7.19
N LYS A 137 8.95 -25.32 5.94
CA LYS A 137 9.63 -24.69 4.81
C LYS A 137 9.12 -23.25 4.73
N LYS A 138 9.88 -22.30 5.28
CA LYS A 138 9.60 -20.86 5.17
C LYS A 138 9.61 -20.53 3.67
N LYS A 139 8.41 -20.38 3.12
CA LYS A 139 8.21 -19.88 1.76
C LYS A 139 8.86 -18.51 1.74
N ILE A 140 9.98 -18.36 1.00
CA ILE A 140 10.68 -17.08 0.87
C ILE A 140 9.66 -16.09 0.30
N TYR A 141 9.14 -15.22 1.16
CA TYR A 141 8.22 -14.17 0.78
C TYR A 141 9.03 -13.12 0.03
N ARG A 142 9.00 -13.16 -1.31
CA ARG A 142 9.50 -12.05 -2.10
C ARG A 142 8.43 -10.96 -2.07
N PRO A 143 8.66 -9.79 -1.43
CA PRO A 143 7.69 -8.71 -1.47
C PRO A 143 7.46 -8.35 -2.94
N LYS A 144 6.18 -8.22 -3.33
CA LYS A 144 5.84 -7.73 -4.67
C LYS A 144 6.42 -6.32 -4.81
N PRO A 145 6.99 -5.96 -5.96
CA PRO A 145 7.53 -4.62 -6.16
C PRO A 145 6.40 -3.60 -5.98
N VAL A 146 6.67 -2.57 -5.18
CA VAL A 146 5.75 -1.45 -4.97
C VAL A 146 5.58 -0.71 -6.30
N GLN A 147 4.37 -0.72 -6.85
CA GLN A 147 4.04 -0.14 -8.14
C GLN A 147 2.62 0.43 -8.14
N ILE A 148 2.36 1.38 -9.04
CA ILE A 148 1.02 1.86 -9.36
C ILE A 148 0.65 1.41 -10.77
N ILE A 149 -0.55 0.85 -10.90
CA ILE A 149 -1.10 0.39 -12.17
C ILE A 149 -2.29 1.27 -12.51
N ILE A 150 -2.25 1.91 -13.67
CA ILE A 150 -3.36 2.70 -14.21
C ILE A 150 -3.77 2.04 -15.52
N GLY A 151 -5.04 1.71 -15.67
CA GLY A 151 -5.51 1.03 -16.87
C GLY A 151 -6.92 1.42 -17.24
N TRP A 152 -7.29 1.10 -18.48
CA TRP A 152 -8.65 1.24 -18.98
C TRP A 152 -9.17 -0.12 -19.39
N LYS A 153 -10.43 -0.39 -19.12
CA LYS A 153 -11.10 -1.62 -19.50
C LYS A 153 -12.42 -1.33 -20.19
N LYS A 154 -12.58 -1.89 -21.39
CA LYS A 154 -13.84 -1.89 -22.13
C LYS A 154 -14.90 -2.64 -21.33
N LYS A 155 -16.09 -2.05 -21.26
CA LYS A 155 -17.29 -2.62 -20.68
C LYS A 155 -18.40 -2.57 -21.73
N ILE A 156 -18.81 -3.75 -22.16
CA ILE A 156 -19.92 -3.91 -23.09
C ILE A 156 -21.18 -4.09 -22.25
N LYS A 157 -22.22 -3.32 -22.56
CA LYS A 157 -23.56 -3.53 -22.01
C LYS A 157 -24.53 -3.64 -23.17
N SER A 158 -25.44 -4.59 -23.09
CA SER A 158 -26.59 -4.69 -23.99
C SER A 158 -27.83 -4.24 -23.24
N ASP A 159 -28.72 -3.52 -23.92
CA ASP A 159 -30.03 -3.18 -23.39
C ASP A 159 -31.06 -4.29 -23.66
N VAL A 160 -32.32 -4.05 -23.28
CA VAL A 160 -33.45 -4.98 -23.48
C VAL A 160 -33.72 -5.25 -24.97
N TYR A 161 -33.24 -4.39 -25.87
CA TYR A 161 -33.38 -4.49 -27.32
C TYR A 161 -32.13 -5.09 -27.99
N ASN A 162 -31.18 -5.65 -27.23
CA ASN A 162 -29.88 -6.15 -27.69
C ASN A 162 -28.99 -5.09 -28.37
N ILE A 163 -29.28 -3.80 -28.19
CA ILE A 163 -28.41 -2.74 -28.67
C ILE A 163 -27.19 -2.71 -27.76
N THR A 164 -26.03 -2.91 -28.37
CA THR A 164 -24.77 -3.06 -27.66
C THR A 164 -24.08 -1.71 -27.54
N SER A 165 -23.95 -1.20 -26.32
CA SER A 165 -23.17 0.01 -26.01
C SER A 165 -21.78 -0.36 -25.50
N SER A 166 -20.75 0.20 -26.14
CA SER A 166 -19.37 0.10 -25.65
C SER A 166 -19.04 1.30 -24.77
N ALA A 167 -19.05 1.09 -23.46
CA ALA A 167 -18.50 2.02 -22.48
C ALA A 167 -17.17 1.48 -21.94
N GLY A 168 -16.56 2.18 -20.99
CA GLY A 168 -15.38 1.69 -20.30
C GLY A 168 -15.19 2.36 -18.95
N PHE A 169 -14.16 1.92 -18.24
CA PHE A 169 -13.76 2.53 -16.99
C PHE A 169 -12.25 2.53 -16.87
N ILE A 170 -11.74 3.56 -16.19
CA ILE A 170 -10.36 3.63 -15.75
C ILE A 170 -10.28 2.97 -14.38
N PHE A 171 -9.27 2.15 -14.17
CA PHE A 171 -8.94 1.59 -12.86
C PHE A 171 -7.52 1.99 -12.45
N ILE A 172 -7.33 2.23 -11.16
CA ILE A 172 -6.06 2.63 -10.56
C ILE A 172 -5.82 1.74 -9.35
N ASN A 173 -4.71 0.99 -9.36
CA ASN A 173 -4.29 0.15 -8.25
C ASN A 173 -2.98 0.68 -7.68
N PHE A 174 -2.93 0.94 -6.38
CA PHE A 174 -1.75 1.46 -5.70
C PHE A 174 -1.75 1.06 -4.23
N ILE A 175 -0.64 1.30 -3.55
CA ILE A 175 -0.51 1.09 -2.10
C ILE A 175 -0.55 2.45 -1.42
N VAL A 176 -1.33 2.56 -0.34
CA VAL A 176 -1.36 3.73 0.53
C VAL A 176 -0.47 3.47 1.75
N SER A 177 0.38 4.44 2.07
CA SER A 177 1.18 4.47 3.30
C SER A 177 0.93 5.77 4.07
N ARG A 178 1.34 5.80 5.34
CA ARG A 178 1.15 6.92 6.26
C ARG A 178 2.42 7.17 7.04
N THR A 179 2.72 8.45 7.30
CA THR A 179 3.79 8.85 8.20
C THR A 179 3.41 10.08 9.03
N LYS A 180 4.09 10.26 10.16
CA LYS A 180 4.08 11.51 10.92
C LYS A 180 5.21 12.39 10.38
N VAL A 181 4.88 13.61 10.01
CA VAL A 181 5.83 14.63 9.57
C VAL A 181 6.41 15.27 10.83
N TYR A 182 7.62 14.90 11.21
CA TYR A 182 8.33 15.65 12.23
C TYR A 182 9.08 16.77 11.51
N ASN A 183 8.66 18.01 11.72
CA ASN A 183 9.51 19.14 11.34
C ASN A 183 10.70 19.11 12.32
N SER A 184 11.89 18.74 11.85
CA SER A 184 13.10 19.03 12.61
C SER A 184 13.29 20.55 12.54
N VAL A 185 12.68 21.25 13.48
CA VAL A 185 13.08 22.63 13.77
C VAL A 185 14.46 22.52 14.41
N TYR A 186 15.51 22.53 13.60
CA TYR A 186 16.78 23.06 14.08
C TYR A 186 16.55 24.55 14.26
N VAL A 187 16.32 24.94 15.51
CA VAL A 187 16.46 26.33 15.93
C VAL A 187 17.96 26.58 15.83
N ASP A 188 18.40 27.21 14.73
CA ASP A 188 19.70 27.86 14.71
C ASP A 188 19.63 29.00 15.73
N ILE A 189 20.20 28.74 16.91
CA ILE A 189 20.59 29.78 17.86
C ILE A 189 21.99 30.18 17.44
N GLU A 190 22.12 31.34 16.81
CA GLU A 190 23.36 32.12 16.81
C GLU A 190 23.02 33.61 16.99
#